data_AF-A0A644Y362-F1
#
_entry.id   AF-A0A644Y362-F1
#
_cell.length_a   1.000
_cell.length_b   1.000
_cell.length_c   1.000
_cell.angle_alpha   90.00
_cell.angle_beta   90.00
_cell.angle_gamma   90.00
#
_symmetry.space_group_name_H-M   'P 1'
#
loop_
_entity.id
_entity.type
_entity.pdbx_description
1 polymer ?
#
loop_
_entity_poly.entity_id
_entity_poly.type
_entity_poly.pdbx_seq_one_letter_code
_entity_poly.pdbx_strand_id
1 'polypeptide(L)'
;MDIFIVSFSVLNPLRYQPPSRDNDSQINFIEKIMEQLYQELIHLTLPTILLESVYDVNFTVELEKERKTILDWLTCRCSLEIEIDQVVESLGEKYIRQLSQRDIKTAVIEALTEELQCRILDYCVAINIAYPGFFEITNISTSYNDKPYPKSDTHTYICDLFDAYIAATDSKWPQINVLNIRNVWKWLSEKTHYFNGISITAIDRAINAFTYLFNPDKYEDLLYCLIGIESIYNSNESNAILEQIKVKCESLFGESASTKKELNQMYNIRSRFIHGQLNFPSKFTPYEGADDFNEFECSFLKTLQTAQSILLATIQKFVVNDAEQMITSITLDFK
;
A
#
# COMPACT_ATOMS: atom_id res chain seq x y z
N MET A 1 -19.87 -22.37 16.78
CA MET A 1 -19.35 -21.36 15.83
C MET A 1 -18.42 -20.46 16.61
N ASP A 2 -17.17 -20.38 16.17
CA ASP A 2 -16.17 -19.49 16.73
C ASP A 2 -16.13 -18.20 15.91
N ILE A 3 -15.92 -17.07 16.58
CA ILE A 3 -15.90 -15.75 15.95
C ILE A 3 -14.53 -15.11 16.15
N PHE A 4 -13.90 -14.73 15.05
CA PHE A 4 -12.74 -13.85 15.04
C PHE A 4 -13.19 -12.46 14.64
N ILE A 5 -12.71 -11.45 15.37
CA ILE A 5 -12.98 -10.07 15.02
C ILE A 5 -11.64 -9.38 14.90
N VAL A 6 -11.36 -8.82 13.73
CA VAL A 6 -10.27 -7.87 13.55
C VAL A 6 -10.85 -6.49 13.31
N SER A 7 -10.55 -5.59 14.23
CA SER A 7 -10.94 -4.18 14.10
C SER A 7 -9.73 -3.37 13.68
N PHE A 8 -9.90 -2.50 12.69
CA PHE A 8 -8.92 -1.50 12.35
C PHE A 8 -9.53 -0.11 12.28
N SER A 9 -8.76 0.88 12.71
CA SER A 9 -9.17 2.28 12.65
C SER A 9 -8.40 2.97 11.56
N VAL A 10 -9.13 3.66 10.69
CA VAL A 10 -8.57 4.46 9.62
C VAL A 10 -8.61 5.92 10.03
N LEU A 11 -7.45 6.56 10.08
CA LEU A 11 -7.31 7.97 10.37
C LEU A 11 -7.16 8.77 9.08
N ASN A 12 -7.83 9.92 9.07
CA ASN A 12 -7.65 10.98 8.09
C ASN A 12 -6.35 11.76 8.41
N PRO A 13 -5.33 11.75 7.52
CA PRO A 13 -4.00 12.31 7.76
C PRO A 13 -3.92 13.82 7.60
N LEU A 14 -4.95 14.56 8.02
CA LEU A 14 -4.90 16.02 8.25
C LEU A 14 -3.84 16.46 9.29
N ARG A 15 -2.88 15.59 9.66
CA ARG A 15 -1.59 15.96 10.26
C ARG A 15 -0.86 17.07 9.50
N TYR A 16 -1.18 17.27 8.22
CA TYR A 16 -0.59 18.32 7.38
C TYR A 16 -1.65 19.32 6.91
N GLN A 17 -2.01 20.30 7.75
CA GLN A 17 -2.67 21.51 7.26
C GLN A 17 -1.63 22.40 6.57
N PRO A 18 -1.64 22.60 5.24
CA PRO A 18 -0.91 23.72 4.66
C PRO A 18 -1.63 25.01 5.11
N PRO A 19 -0.93 25.98 5.74
CA PRO A 19 -1.55 27.10 6.44
C PRO A 19 -2.14 28.21 5.52
N SER A 20 -2.61 27.90 4.31
CA SER A 20 -2.89 28.94 3.31
C SER A 20 -4.02 28.71 2.30
N ARG A 21 -4.81 27.62 2.38
CA ARG A 21 -6.01 27.46 1.53
C ARG A 21 -7.28 27.56 2.37
N ASP A 22 -8.37 27.97 1.71
CA ASP A 22 -9.73 28.02 2.26
C ASP A 22 -10.09 26.72 2.98
N ASN A 23 -10.01 26.73 4.32
CA ASN A 23 -10.20 25.57 5.17
C ASN A 23 -11.55 24.87 4.91
N ASP A 24 -12.59 25.65 4.59
CA ASP A 24 -13.93 25.11 4.35
C ASP A 24 -13.97 24.28 3.05
N SER A 25 -13.27 24.71 2.01
CA SER A 25 -13.18 23.94 0.76
C SER A 25 -12.42 22.62 0.94
N GLN A 26 -11.38 22.59 1.78
CA GLN A 26 -10.61 21.37 2.05
C GLN A 26 -11.41 20.38 2.89
N ILE A 27 -12.08 20.86 3.94
CA ILE A 27 -12.96 20.04 4.79
C ILE A 27 -14.05 19.40 3.94
N ASN A 28 -14.76 20.19 3.12
CA ASN A 28 -15.81 19.68 2.24
C ASN A 28 -15.29 18.63 1.23
N PHE A 29 -14.08 18.83 0.69
CA PHE A 29 -13.47 17.86 -0.20
C PHE A 29 -13.19 16.53 0.51
N ILE A 30 -12.61 16.59 1.71
CA ILE A 30 -12.27 15.39 2.47
C ILE A 30 -13.52 14.66 2.95
N GLU A 31 -14.53 15.38 3.45
CA GLU A 31 -15.81 14.78 3.83
C GLU A 31 -16.45 14.03 2.66
N LYS A 32 -16.36 14.58 1.44
CA LYS A 32 -16.83 13.92 0.22
C LYS A 32 -16.04 12.65 -0.11
N ILE A 33 -14.71 12.68 0.05
CA ILE A 33 -13.85 11.50 -0.16
C ILE A 33 -14.15 10.41 0.89
N MET A 34 -14.30 10.78 2.15
CA MET A 34 -14.66 9.86 3.23
C MET A 34 -16.01 9.20 3.00
N GLU A 35 -17.02 9.99 2.59
CA GLU A 35 -18.34 9.47 2.26
C GLU A 35 -18.28 8.52 1.06
N GLN A 36 -17.53 8.88 0.01
CA GLN A 36 -17.35 8.01 -1.13
C GLN A 36 -16.69 6.68 -0.73
N LEU A 37 -15.58 6.73 0.02
CA LEU A 37 -14.91 5.50 0.47
C LEU A 37 -15.87 4.66 1.31
N TYR A 38 -16.59 5.27 2.25
CA TYR A 38 -17.57 4.56 3.07
C TYR A 38 -18.55 3.79 2.19
N GLN A 39 -19.22 4.47 1.25
CA GLN A 39 -20.17 3.84 0.31
C GLN A 39 -19.53 2.73 -0.53
N GLU A 40 -18.26 2.87 -0.90
CA GLU A 40 -17.55 1.85 -1.66
C GLU A 40 -17.19 0.62 -0.80
N LEU A 41 -16.83 0.81 0.48
CA LEU A 41 -16.45 -0.24 1.42
C LEU A 41 -17.63 -1.05 1.97
N ILE A 42 -18.83 -0.48 2.20
CA ILE A 42 -19.95 -1.22 2.83
C ILE A 42 -20.36 -2.46 2.01
N HIS A 43 -20.08 -2.42 0.71
CA HIS A 43 -20.49 -3.42 -0.26
C HIS A 43 -19.33 -4.29 -0.73
N LEU A 44 -18.16 -4.13 -0.12
CA LEU A 44 -16.95 -4.78 -0.58
C LEU A 44 -16.81 -6.14 0.12
N THR A 45 -16.85 -7.21 -0.68
CA THR A 45 -16.66 -8.58 -0.20
C THR A 45 -15.17 -8.89 -0.16
N LEU A 46 -14.73 -9.49 0.95
CA LEU A 46 -13.35 -9.92 1.17
C LEU A 46 -13.14 -11.29 0.50
N PRO A 47 -12.44 -11.41 -0.65
CA PRO A 47 -12.09 -12.70 -1.23
C PRO A 47 -11.17 -13.42 -0.27
N THR A 48 -11.62 -14.56 0.20
CA THR A 48 -10.95 -15.34 1.22
C THR A 48 -10.11 -16.43 0.53
N ILE A 49 -9.04 -16.04 -0.15
CA ILE A 49 -8.24 -16.92 -1.04
C ILE A 49 -7.79 -18.22 -0.35
N LEU A 50 -7.39 -18.17 0.92
CA LEU A 50 -6.98 -19.35 1.69
C LEU A 50 -8.12 -20.06 2.42
N LEU A 51 -9.25 -19.39 2.64
CA LEU A 51 -10.36 -19.92 3.44
C LEU A 51 -11.42 -20.59 2.56
N GLU A 52 -11.72 -20.04 1.39
CA GLU A 52 -12.73 -20.60 0.46
C GLU A 52 -12.32 -21.94 -0.16
N SER A 53 -11.01 -22.20 -0.29
CA SER A 53 -10.53 -23.47 -0.86
C SER A 53 -10.55 -24.64 0.14
N VAL A 54 -10.75 -24.36 1.44
CA VAL A 54 -10.63 -25.39 2.48
C VAL A 54 -11.85 -25.44 3.41
N TYR A 55 -12.58 -24.34 3.67
CA TYR A 55 -13.65 -24.30 4.65
C TYR A 55 -14.82 -23.37 4.24
N ASP A 56 -16.04 -23.71 4.65
CA ASP A 56 -17.18 -22.79 4.59
C ASP A 56 -16.97 -21.70 5.65
N VAL A 57 -16.65 -20.50 5.20
CA VAL A 57 -16.30 -19.38 6.07
C VAL A 57 -17.20 -18.20 5.77
N ASN A 58 -17.88 -17.69 6.79
CA ASN A 58 -18.73 -16.51 6.67
C ASN A 58 -17.92 -15.27 7.07
N PHE A 59 -17.58 -14.47 6.07
CA PHE A 59 -16.89 -13.21 6.27
C PHE A 59 -17.90 -12.05 6.28
N THR A 60 -17.86 -11.20 7.31
CA THR A 60 -18.69 -9.99 7.43
C THR A 60 -17.82 -8.76 7.67
N VAL A 61 -17.98 -7.71 6.85
CA VAL A 61 -17.44 -6.37 7.13
C VAL A 61 -18.53 -5.53 7.78
N GLU A 62 -18.27 -5.02 8.98
CA GLU A 62 -19.07 -3.97 9.61
C GLU A 62 -18.28 -2.66 9.61
N LEU A 63 -18.89 -1.57 9.14
CA LEU A 63 -18.28 -0.24 9.16
C LEU A 63 -19.00 0.64 10.17
N GLU A 64 -18.26 1.12 11.16
CA GLU A 64 -18.74 2.07 12.15
C GLU A 64 -18.05 3.43 11.93
N LYS A 65 -18.85 4.44 11.62
CA LYS A 65 -18.35 5.82 11.55
C LYS A 65 -18.39 6.41 12.95
N GLU A 66 -17.22 6.71 13.51
CA GLU A 66 -17.12 7.33 14.84
C GLU A 66 -16.53 8.74 14.73
N ARG A 67 -17.33 9.74 15.10
CA ARG A 67 -16.84 11.12 15.16
C ARG A 67 -16.27 11.40 16.55
N LYS A 68 -14.99 11.12 16.75
CA LYS A 68 -14.32 11.37 18.04
C LYS A 68 -13.87 12.83 18.21
N THR A 69 -13.57 13.59 17.14
CA THR A 69 -13.14 15.02 17.19
C THR A 69 -13.49 15.80 15.90
N ILE A 70 -12.68 16.81 15.50
CA ILE A 70 -12.70 17.47 14.17
C ILE A 70 -12.34 16.47 13.06
N LEU A 71 -11.61 15.40 13.40
CA LEU A 71 -11.26 14.33 12.48
C LEU A 71 -12.31 13.22 12.59
N ASP A 72 -12.89 12.86 11.45
CA ASP A 72 -13.69 11.64 11.33
C ASP A 72 -12.77 10.43 11.39
N TRP A 73 -13.10 9.47 12.27
CA TRP A 73 -12.47 8.16 12.31
C TRP A 73 -13.42 7.19 11.63
N LEU A 74 -12.91 6.42 10.68
CA LEU A 74 -13.64 5.26 10.18
C LEU A 74 -13.09 4.04 10.89
N THR A 75 -13.89 3.45 11.77
CA THR A 75 -13.56 2.15 12.36
C THR A 75 -14.18 1.08 11.50
N CYS A 76 -13.33 0.27 10.88
CA CYS A 76 -13.73 -0.92 10.18
C CYS A 76 -13.58 -2.12 11.11
N ARG A 77 -14.67 -2.86 11.31
CA ARG A 77 -14.69 -4.12 12.04
C ARG A 77 -14.92 -5.25 11.05
N CYS A 78 -13.90 -6.05 10.83
CA CYS A 78 -13.97 -7.27 10.06
C CYS A 78 -14.25 -8.44 11.01
N SER A 79 -15.36 -9.14 10.81
CA SER A 79 -15.74 -10.32 11.60
C SER A 79 -15.72 -11.55 10.71
N LEU A 80 -15.10 -12.61 11.20
CA LEU A 80 -14.95 -13.89 10.55
C LEU A 80 -15.56 -14.97 11.44
N GLU A 81 -16.63 -15.61 10.96
CA GLU A 81 -17.28 -16.70 11.67
C GLU A 81 -16.87 -18.05 11.04
N ILE A 82 -16.34 -18.96 11.86
CA ILE A 82 -15.80 -20.23 11.41
C ILE A 82 -16.05 -21.35 12.43
N GLU A 83 -16.27 -22.58 11.96
CA GLU A 83 -16.39 -23.76 12.82
C GLU A 83 -15.02 -24.42 13.01
N ILE A 84 -14.21 -23.87 13.93
CA ILE A 84 -12.81 -24.31 14.12
C ILE A 84 -12.71 -25.79 14.48
N ASP A 85 -13.67 -26.33 15.22
CA ASP A 85 -13.61 -27.73 15.62
C ASP A 85 -13.63 -28.67 14.39
N GLN A 86 -14.36 -28.34 13.33
CA GLN A 86 -14.31 -29.09 12.06
C GLN A 86 -12.96 -28.95 11.34
N VAL A 87 -12.38 -27.74 11.38
CA VAL A 87 -11.03 -27.47 10.84
C VAL A 87 -10.00 -28.34 11.58
N VAL A 88 -10.05 -28.36 12.91
CA VAL A 88 -9.14 -29.11 13.77
C VAL A 88 -9.31 -30.61 13.59
N GLU A 89 -10.53 -31.11 13.43
CA GLU A 89 -10.79 -32.52 13.15
C GLU A 89 -10.18 -32.94 11.81
N SER A 90 -10.41 -32.17 10.74
CA SER A 90 -9.87 -32.48 9.41
C SER A 90 -8.34 -32.44 9.34
N LEU A 91 -7.72 -31.47 10.03
CA LEU A 91 -6.26 -31.40 10.16
C LEU A 91 -5.73 -32.49 11.09
N GLY A 92 -6.46 -32.79 12.16
CA GLY A 92 -6.15 -33.89 13.07
C GLY A 92 -5.95 -35.18 12.29
N GLU A 93 -6.91 -35.58 11.45
CA GLU A 93 -6.80 -36.77 10.61
C GLU A 93 -5.50 -36.84 9.79
N LYS A 94 -5.03 -35.68 9.31
CA LYS A 94 -3.79 -35.55 8.51
C LYS A 94 -2.51 -35.54 9.34
N TYR A 95 -2.55 -35.01 10.56
CA TYR A 95 -1.37 -34.73 11.41
C TYR A 95 -1.33 -35.51 12.74
N ILE A 96 -2.24 -36.47 12.95
CA ILE A 96 -2.56 -37.23 14.20
C ILE A 96 -1.37 -37.82 14.98
N ARG A 97 -0.14 -37.84 14.45
CA ARG A 97 0.98 -38.54 15.08
C ARG A 97 1.80 -37.71 16.07
N GLN A 98 1.62 -36.39 16.20
CA GLN A 98 2.59 -35.56 16.93
C GLN A 98 2.04 -34.42 17.82
N LEU A 99 0.78 -34.00 17.68
CA LEU A 99 0.25 -32.82 18.38
C LEU A 99 -1.07 -33.12 19.10
N SER A 100 -1.32 -32.46 20.23
CA SER A 100 -2.62 -32.53 20.89
C SER A 100 -3.66 -31.71 20.11
N GLN A 101 -4.95 -32.04 20.22
CA GLN A 101 -6.03 -31.23 19.61
C GLN A 101 -5.98 -29.76 20.04
N ARG A 102 -5.55 -29.50 21.29
CA ARG A 102 -5.35 -28.14 21.80
C ARG A 102 -4.26 -27.39 21.03
N ASP A 103 -3.14 -28.06 20.74
CA ASP A 103 -2.03 -27.45 20.00
C ASP A 103 -2.43 -27.17 18.55
N ILE A 104 -3.15 -28.10 17.92
CA ILE A 104 -3.71 -27.91 16.57
C ILE A 104 -4.68 -26.73 16.55
N LYS A 105 -5.63 -26.67 17.50
CA LYS A 105 -6.57 -25.56 17.61
C LYS A 105 -5.86 -24.21 17.78
N THR A 106 -4.82 -24.17 18.61
CA THR A 106 -4.02 -22.96 18.83
C THR A 106 -3.30 -22.54 17.54
N ALA A 107 -2.65 -23.47 16.84
CA ALA A 107 -1.97 -23.18 15.58
C ALA A 107 -2.92 -22.72 14.47
N VAL A 108 -4.13 -23.29 14.39
CA VAL A 108 -5.17 -22.86 13.46
C VAL A 108 -5.62 -21.43 13.77
N ILE A 109 -5.90 -21.14 15.04
CA ILE A 109 -6.27 -19.78 15.50
C ILE A 109 -5.17 -18.77 15.16
N GLU A 110 -3.91 -19.12 15.36
CA GLU A 110 -2.75 -18.31 14.98
C GLU A 110 -2.72 -18.02 13.48
N ALA A 111 -2.76 -19.08 12.66
CA ALA A 111 -2.70 -18.94 11.20
C ALA A 111 -3.86 -18.13 10.63
N LEU A 112 -5.09 -18.34 11.13
CA LEU A 112 -6.27 -17.57 10.72
C LEU A 112 -6.14 -16.09 11.10
N THR A 113 -5.60 -15.81 12.28
CA THR A 113 -5.37 -14.45 12.74
C THR A 113 -4.35 -13.73 11.86
N GLU A 114 -3.21 -14.37 11.59
CA GLU A 114 -2.16 -13.84 10.73
C GLU A 114 -2.66 -13.60 9.31
N GLU A 115 -3.37 -14.57 8.72
CA GLU A 115 -3.96 -14.44 7.38
C GLU A 115 -4.94 -13.25 7.32
N LEU A 116 -5.83 -13.12 8.30
CA LEU A 116 -6.80 -12.03 8.32
C LEU A 116 -6.14 -10.66 8.48
N GLN A 117 -5.08 -10.57 9.29
CA GLN A 117 -4.27 -9.36 9.40
C GLN A 117 -3.59 -9.02 8.07
N CYS A 118 -2.99 -10.00 7.37
CA CYS A 118 -2.43 -9.80 6.04
C CYS A 118 -3.47 -9.26 5.06
N ARG A 119 -4.68 -9.84 5.02
CA ARG A 119 -5.75 -9.35 4.13
C ARG A 119 -6.15 -7.91 4.45
N ILE A 120 -6.21 -7.52 5.71
CA ILE A 120 -6.50 -6.12 6.09
C ILE A 120 -5.40 -5.17 5.61
N LEU A 121 -4.12 -5.59 5.65
CA LEU A 121 -3.02 -4.80 5.09
C LEU A 121 -3.11 -4.72 3.57
N ASP A 122 -3.52 -5.79 2.90
CA ASP A 122 -3.77 -5.74 1.46
C ASP A 122 -4.89 -4.76 1.10
N TYR A 123 -5.92 -4.65 1.95
CA TYR A 123 -6.94 -3.61 1.81
C TYR A 123 -6.35 -2.22 1.97
N CYS A 124 -5.44 -2.02 2.92
CA CYS A 124 -4.73 -0.76 3.10
C CYS A 124 -3.99 -0.35 1.82
N VAL A 125 -3.31 -1.33 1.19
CA VAL A 125 -2.61 -1.15 -0.08
C VAL A 125 -3.59 -0.75 -1.19
N ALA A 126 -4.68 -1.48 -1.34
CA ALA A 126 -5.70 -1.17 -2.34
C ALA A 126 -6.33 0.22 -2.12
N ILE A 127 -6.66 0.56 -0.86
CA ILE A 127 -7.20 1.86 -0.47
C ILE A 127 -6.20 2.96 -0.83
N ASN A 128 -4.91 2.78 -0.58
CA ASN A 128 -3.90 3.78 -0.90
C ASN A 128 -3.48 3.82 -2.39
N ILE A 129 -3.80 2.79 -3.17
CA ILE A 129 -3.79 2.90 -4.64
C ILE A 129 -5.00 3.71 -5.11
N ALA A 130 -6.18 3.52 -4.51
CA ALA A 130 -7.42 4.20 -4.89
C ALA A 130 -7.50 5.66 -4.41
N TYR A 131 -7.07 5.91 -3.19
CA TYR A 131 -7.13 7.16 -2.45
C TYR A 131 -5.77 7.45 -1.80
N PRO A 132 -4.78 7.87 -2.59
CA PRO A 132 -3.39 7.94 -2.15
C PRO A 132 -3.16 8.81 -0.93
N GLY A 133 -2.73 8.19 0.16
CA GLY A 133 -2.38 8.85 1.41
C GLY A 133 -3.55 9.54 2.10
N PHE A 134 -4.81 9.23 1.77
CA PHE A 134 -5.96 9.76 2.52
C PHE A 134 -6.28 8.92 3.77
N PHE A 135 -5.59 7.79 3.93
CA PHE A 135 -5.97 6.76 4.88
C PHE A 135 -4.74 6.08 5.47
N GLU A 136 -4.66 6.09 6.80
CA GLU A 136 -3.66 5.38 7.58
C GLU A 136 -4.36 4.40 8.52
N ILE A 137 -3.78 3.22 8.74
CA ILE A 137 -4.28 2.31 9.77
C ILE A 137 -3.60 2.67 11.08
N THR A 138 -4.36 3.13 12.07
CA THR A 138 -3.77 3.52 13.37
C THR A 138 -3.66 2.39 14.35
N ASN A 139 -4.50 1.38 14.19
CA ASN A 139 -4.56 0.25 15.10
C ASN A 139 -5.17 -0.93 14.36
N ILE A 140 -4.62 -2.12 14.58
CA ILE A 140 -5.23 -3.40 14.26
C ILE A 140 -5.33 -4.16 15.58
N SER A 141 -6.55 -4.49 15.98
CA SER A 141 -6.80 -5.35 17.14
C SER A 141 -7.51 -6.62 16.69
N THR A 142 -7.07 -7.75 17.24
CA THR A 142 -7.70 -9.05 16.98
C THR A 142 -8.30 -9.57 18.25
N SER A 143 -9.50 -10.15 18.16
CA SER A 143 -10.12 -10.89 19.24
C SER A 143 -10.69 -12.20 18.73
N TYR A 144 -10.73 -13.19 19.62
CA TYR A 144 -11.27 -14.52 19.39
C TYR A 144 -12.29 -14.83 20.48
N ASN A 145 -13.55 -15.05 20.11
CA ASN A 145 -14.68 -15.23 21.03
C ASN A 145 -14.72 -14.14 22.12
N ASP A 146 -14.71 -12.87 21.68
CA ASP A 146 -14.72 -11.65 22.50
C ASP A 146 -13.52 -11.45 23.43
N LYS A 147 -12.48 -12.28 23.31
CA LYS A 147 -11.25 -12.14 24.09
C LYS A 147 -10.14 -11.55 23.22
N PRO A 148 -9.44 -10.50 23.69
CA PRO A 148 -8.28 -9.97 22.99
C PRO A 148 -7.27 -11.07 22.69
N TYR A 149 -6.79 -11.13 21.45
CA TYR A 149 -5.79 -12.09 21.05
C TYR A 149 -4.39 -11.57 21.45
N PRO A 150 -3.61 -12.29 22.26
CA PRO A 150 -2.42 -11.73 22.91
C PRO A 150 -1.28 -11.35 21.95
N LYS A 151 -1.31 -11.84 20.70
CA LYS A 151 -0.37 -11.43 19.62
C LYS A 151 -0.89 -10.28 18.76
N SER A 152 -2.01 -9.63 19.12
CA SER A 152 -2.45 -8.42 18.44
C SER A 152 -1.59 -7.24 18.89
N ASP A 153 -0.38 -7.16 18.35
CA ASP A 153 0.41 -5.95 18.46
C ASP A 153 -0.34 -4.86 17.70
N THR A 154 -0.66 -3.77 18.39
CA THR A 154 -1.28 -2.59 17.79
C THR A 154 -0.26 -1.94 16.86
N HIS A 155 -0.28 -2.33 15.60
CA HIS A 155 0.57 -1.75 14.58
C HIS A 155 -0.13 -0.56 13.93
N THR A 156 0.57 0.57 13.91
CA THR A 156 0.21 1.72 13.10
C THR A 156 0.90 1.58 11.75
N TYR A 157 0.15 1.61 10.66
CA TYR A 157 0.67 1.66 9.30
C TYR A 157 0.40 3.05 8.74
N ILE A 158 1.45 3.88 8.82
CA ILE A 158 1.50 5.22 8.25
C ILE A 158 2.11 5.13 6.86
N CYS A 159 1.69 5.97 5.92
CA CYS A 159 2.36 6.11 4.63
C CYS A 159 2.39 7.58 4.20
N ASP A 160 3.52 8.03 3.67
CA ASP A 160 3.70 9.44 3.24
C ASP A 160 3.19 9.70 1.81
N LEU A 161 2.28 8.85 1.31
CA LEU A 161 1.75 8.94 -0.05
C LEU A 161 0.93 10.22 -0.30
N PHE A 162 0.44 10.86 0.75
CA PHE A 162 -0.34 12.10 0.61
C PHE A 162 0.53 13.22 0.07
N ASP A 163 1.76 13.36 0.58
CA ASP A 163 2.69 14.38 0.13
C ASP A 163 3.10 14.13 -1.33
N ALA A 164 3.29 12.87 -1.72
CA ALA A 164 3.51 12.50 -3.12
C ALA A 164 2.31 12.89 -3.99
N TYR A 165 1.08 12.59 -3.55
CA TYR A 165 -0.15 12.99 -4.26
C TYR A 165 -0.27 14.51 -4.42
N ILE A 166 0.00 15.28 -3.36
CA ILE A 166 -0.05 16.75 -3.41
C ILE A 166 1.03 17.29 -4.35
N ALA A 167 2.27 16.79 -4.24
CA ALA A 167 3.38 17.20 -5.10
C ALA A 167 3.07 16.94 -6.59
N ALA A 168 2.53 15.77 -6.91
CA ALA A 168 2.12 15.39 -8.26
C ALA A 168 0.94 16.23 -8.77
N THR A 169 0.00 16.58 -7.89
CA THR A 169 -1.15 17.44 -8.22
C THR A 169 -0.71 18.86 -8.53
N ASP A 170 0.18 19.43 -7.71
CA ASP A 170 0.70 20.78 -7.88
C ASP A 170 1.60 20.90 -9.12
N SER A 171 2.42 19.89 -9.41
CA SER A 171 3.23 19.81 -10.64
C SER A 171 2.41 19.43 -11.87
N LYS A 172 1.20 18.87 -11.67
CA LYS A 172 0.35 18.21 -12.68
C LYS A 172 1.03 17.01 -13.36
N TRP A 173 2.05 16.43 -12.72
CA TRP A 173 2.82 15.32 -13.27
C TRP A 173 3.50 14.46 -12.17
N PRO A 174 3.42 13.12 -12.22
CA PRO A 174 2.51 12.36 -13.07
C PRO A 174 1.05 12.56 -12.63
N GLN A 175 0.08 12.29 -13.49
CA GLN A 175 -1.33 12.38 -13.11
C GLN A 175 -1.71 11.23 -12.18
N ILE A 176 -2.06 11.56 -10.94
CA ILE A 176 -2.61 10.63 -9.94
C ILE A 176 -4.07 11.01 -9.72
N ASN A 177 -4.96 10.02 -9.74
CA ASN A 177 -6.39 10.22 -9.61
C ASN A 177 -6.95 9.45 -8.41
N VAL A 178 -8.10 9.88 -7.91
CA VAL A 178 -8.91 9.03 -7.05
C VAL A 178 -9.58 7.97 -7.92
N LEU A 179 -9.41 6.69 -7.57
CA LEU A 179 -10.02 5.55 -8.25
C LEU A 179 -11.14 4.94 -7.40
N ASN A 180 -11.98 4.15 -8.04
CA ASN A 180 -12.94 3.31 -7.31
C ASN A 180 -12.21 2.10 -6.70
N ILE A 181 -12.29 1.92 -5.38
CA ILE A 181 -11.59 0.85 -4.66
C ILE A 181 -12.00 -0.55 -5.12
N ARG A 182 -13.25 -0.75 -5.56
CA ARG A 182 -13.68 -2.07 -6.06
C ARG A 182 -12.96 -2.44 -7.34
N ASN A 183 -12.72 -1.47 -8.23
CA ASN A 183 -11.93 -1.72 -9.44
C ASN A 183 -10.47 -2.04 -9.11
N VAL A 184 -9.87 -1.30 -8.16
CA VAL A 184 -8.50 -1.60 -7.68
C VAL A 184 -8.44 -2.99 -7.08
N TRP A 185 -9.36 -3.32 -6.18
CA TRP A 185 -9.41 -4.59 -5.47
C TRP A 185 -9.65 -5.78 -6.41
N LYS A 186 -10.59 -5.63 -7.34
CA LYS A 186 -10.85 -6.62 -8.39
C LYS A 186 -9.60 -6.84 -9.25
N TRP A 187 -8.95 -5.75 -9.67
CA TRP A 187 -7.73 -5.86 -10.46
C TRP A 187 -6.62 -6.57 -9.68
N LEU A 188 -6.37 -6.22 -8.41
CA LEU A 188 -5.39 -6.92 -7.57
C LEU A 188 -5.69 -8.42 -7.46
N SER A 189 -6.96 -8.80 -7.30
CA SER A 189 -7.37 -10.22 -7.11
C SER A 189 -7.39 -11.05 -8.38
N GLU A 190 -7.76 -10.46 -9.52
CA GLU A 190 -7.92 -11.22 -10.77
C GLU A 190 -6.69 -11.12 -11.69
N LYS A 191 -5.89 -10.06 -11.57
CA LYS A 191 -4.85 -9.72 -12.56
C LYS A 191 -3.42 -9.85 -12.03
N THR A 192 -3.26 -10.15 -10.75
CA THR A 192 -1.96 -10.21 -10.09
C THR A 192 -1.84 -11.46 -9.23
N HIS A 193 -0.61 -11.81 -8.86
CA HIS A 193 -0.33 -12.86 -7.87
C HIS A 193 0.05 -12.27 -6.52
N TYR A 194 -0.26 -10.98 -6.30
CA TYR A 194 0.12 -10.21 -5.13
C TYR A 194 -0.18 -10.94 -3.81
N PHE A 195 -1.38 -11.50 -3.70
CA PHE A 195 -1.87 -12.16 -2.48
C PHE A 195 -1.12 -13.43 -2.08
N ASN A 196 -0.27 -13.98 -2.96
CA ASN A 196 0.56 -15.16 -2.67
C ASN A 196 1.82 -14.83 -1.86
N GLY A 197 2.12 -13.54 -1.64
CA GLY A 197 3.29 -13.08 -0.88
C GLY A 197 4.64 -13.18 -1.63
N ILE A 198 4.66 -13.77 -2.83
CA ILE A 198 5.83 -13.85 -3.71
C ILE A 198 5.50 -13.32 -5.09
N SER A 199 6.35 -12.42 -5.59
CA SER A 199 6.19 -11.84 -6.92
C SER A 199 6.60 -12.82 -8.02
N ILE A 200 5.73 -12.99 -9.03
CA ILE A 200 6.00 -13.83 -10.22
C ILE A 200 6.23 -12.92 -11.43
N THR A 201 5.43 -11.87 -11.56
CA THR A 201 5.46 -10.92 -12.67
C THR A 201 6.18 -9.61 -12.31
N ALA A 202 6.42 -8.77 -13.32
CA ALA A 202 6.89 -7.41 -13.13
C ALA A 202 5.92 -6.57 -12.29
N ILE A 203 4.61 -6.71 -12.53
CA ILE A 203 3.57 -6.00 -11.79
C ILE A 203 3.56 -6.45 -10.33
N ASP A 204 3.65 -7.76 -10.07
CA ASP A 204 3.70 -8.26 -8.69
C ASP A 204 4.91 -7.69 -7.93
N ARG A 205 6.06 -7.54 -8.60
CA ARG A 205 7.25 -6.91 -7.99
C ARG A 205 7.01 -5.43 -7.68
N ALA A 206 6.33 -4.71 -8.57
CA ALA A 206 5.99 -3.31 -8.34
C ALA A 206 5.03 -3.13 -7.16
N ILE A 207 4.00 -3.98 -7.05
CA ILE A 207 3.05 -3.93 -5.94
C ILE A 207 3.73 -4.35 -4.64
N ASN A 208 4.51 -5.43 -4.62
CA ASN A 208 5.26 -5.83 -3.43
C ASN A 208 6.27 -4.76 -3.01
N ALA A 209 6.93 -4.08 -3.94
CA ALA A 209 7.80 -2.96 -3.59
C ALA A 209 6.99 -1.78 -3.00
N PHE A 210 5.79 -1.53 -3.53
CA PHE A 210 4.88 -0.51 -3.01
C PHE A 210 4.41 -0.80 -1.57
N THR A 211 4.28 -2.07 -1.15
CA THR A 211 3.88 -2.40 0.24
C THR A 211 4.92 -1.99 1.28
N TYR A 212 6.20 -1.83 0.90
CA TYR A 212 7.23 -1.33 1.81
C TYR A 212 7.11 0.17 2.11
N LEU A 213 6.24 0.90 1.41
CA LEU A 213 5.95 2.30 1.70
C LEU A 213 5.00 2.49 2.90
N PHE A 214 4.46 1.38 3.43
CA PHE A 214 3.60 1.36 4.59
C PHE A 214 4.46 1.02 5.81
N ASN A 215 4.49 1.92 6.78
CA ASN A 215 5.42 1.95 7.90
C ASN A 215 6.87 2.29 7.46
N PRO A 216 7.07 3.47 6.83
CA PRO A 216 8.31 3.83 6.15
C PRO A 216 9.53 3.86 7.07
N ASP A 217 10.61 3.22 6.62
CA ASP A 217 11.95 3.40 7.18
C ASP A 217 12.69 4.41 6.28
N LYS A 218 12.62 5.70 6.67
CA LYS A 218 12.94 6.94 5.92
C LYS A 218 13.74 6.83 4.62
N TYR A 219 14.84 6.08 4.58
CA TYR A 219 15.76 6.08 3.43
C TYR A 219 15.58 4.89 2.48
N GLU A 220 15.03 3.76 2.94
CA GLU A 220 14.86 2.55 2.13
C GLU A 220 13.68 2.67 1.16
N ASP A 221 12.71 3.53 1.48
CA ASP A 221 11.50 3.74 0.67
C ASP A 221 11.83 4.16 -0.76
N LEU A 222 12.87 4.97 -0.96
CA LEU A 222 13.33 5.38 -2.29
C LEU A 222 13.85 4.16 -3.09
N LEU A 223 14.53 3.24 -2.41
CA LEU A 223 15.03 2.02 -3.06
C LEU A 223 13.87 1.12 -3.48
N TYR A 224 12.87 0.92 -2.61
CA TYR A 224 11.69 0.14 -2.96
C TYR A 224 10.89 0.81 -4.08
N CYS A 225 10.72 2.14 -4.07
CA CYS A 225 10.11 2.86 -5.19
C CYS A 225 10.83 2.56 -6.51
N LEU A 226 12.17 2.63 -6.50
CA LEU A 226 12.99 2.37 -7.68
C LEU A 226 12.93 0.91 -8.12
N ILE A 227 12.92 -0.05 -7.19
CA ILE A 227 12.72 -1.48 -7.51
C ILE A 227 11.38 -1.67 -8.24
N GLY A 228 10.31 -1.05 -7.75
CA GLY A 228 9.00 -1.13 -8.39
C GLY A 228 8.98 -0.51 -9.78
N ILE A 229 9.52 0.70 -9.93
CA ILE A 229 9.65 1.39 -11.23
C ILE A 229 10.49 0.55 -12.20
N GLU A 230 11.69 0.13 -11.79
CA GLU A 230 12.58 -0.69 -12.62
C GLU A 230 11.92 -1.99 -13.03
N SER A 231 11.16 -2.64 -12.14
CA SER A 231 10.49 -3.91 -12.47
C SER A 231 9.52 -3.81 -13.64
N ILE A 232 8.87 -2.66 -13.82
CA ILE A 232 7.92 -2.37 -14.92
C ILE A 232 8.66 -1.87 -16.16
N TYR A 233 9.49 -0.85 -15.97
CA TYR A 233 10.04 -0.09 -17.08
C TYR A 233 11.31 -0.70 -17.67
N ASN A 234 12.05 -1.52 -16.91
CA ASN A 234 13.22 -2.20 -17.41
C ASN A 234 12.82 -3.51 -18.07
N SER A 235 12.68 -3.50 -19.40
CA SER A 235 12.25 -4.70 -20.14
C SER A 235 13.42 -5.62 -20.52
N ASN A 236 14.66 -5.11 -20.49
CA ASN A 236 15.85 -5.82 -21.01
C ASN A 236 17.06 -5.65 -20.07
N GLU A 237 17.97 -6.62 -20.03
CA GLU A 237 19.27 -6.58 -19.30
C GLU A 237 20.29 -5.57 -19.88
N SER A 238 19.84 -4.42 -20.38
CA SER A 238 20.73 -3.42 -20.97
C SER A 238 21.27 -2.45 -19.92
N ASN A 239 22.48 -1.94 -20.13
CA ASN A 239 23.15 -0.96 -19.27
C ASN A 239 22.51 0.45 -19.28
N ALA A 240 21.37 0.66 -19.95
CA ALA A 240 20.74 1.97 -20.14
C ALA A 240 19.38 2.11 -19.43
N ILE A 241 19.25 1.56 -18.21
CA ILE A 241 18.00 1.52 -17.42
C ILE A 241 17.35 2.89 -17.29
N LEU A 242 18.13 3.92 -16.95
CA LEU A 242 17.64 5.28 -16.75
C LEU A 242 17.01 5.87 -18.03
N GLU A 243 17.58 5.57 -19.20
CA GLU A 243 17.06 6.08 -20.47
C GLU A 243 15.76 5.38 -20.86
N GLN A 244 15.67 4.07 -20.62
CA GLN A 244 14.42 3.32 -20.81
C GLN A 244 13.29 3.88 -19.94
N ILE A 245 13.60 4.18 -18.67
CA ILE A 245 12.61 4.72 -17.73
C ILE A 245 12.16 6.11 -18.16
N LYS A 246 13.08 6.99 -18.59
CA LYS A 246 12.72 8.31 -19.12
C LYS A 246 11.73 8.20 -20.26
N VAL A 247 12.11 7.47 -21.32
CA VAL A 247 11.29 7.32 -22.53
C VAL A 247 9.92 6.73 -22.21
N LYS A 248 9.87 5.69 -21.37
CA LYS A 248 8.59 5.02 -21.06
C LYS A 248 7.72 5.83 -20.11
N CYS A 249 8.30 6.53 -19.12
CA CYS A 249 7.56 7.46 -18.27
C CYS A 249 6.97 8.61 -19.09
N GLU A 250 7.75 9.22 -19.99
CA GLU A 250 7.27 10.28 -20.89
C GLU A 250 6.19 9.76 -21.84
N SER A 251 6.31 8.53 -22.33
CA SER A 251 5.27 7.90 -23.14
C SER A 251 3.97 7.65 -22.37
N LEU A 252 4.04 7.33 -21.07
CA LEU A 252 2.87 6.98 -20.26
C LEU A 252 2.17 8.19 -19.64
N PHE A 253 2.95 9.21 -19.26
CA PHE A 253 2.47 10.38 -18.51
C PHE A 253 2.59 11.70 -19.27
N GLY A 254 3.21 11.69 -20.46
CA GLY A 254 3.58 12.89 -21.19
C GLY A 254 4.90 13.49 -20.69
N GLU A 255 5.39 14.49 -21.41
CA GLU A 255 6.58 15.27 -21.02
C GLU A 255 6.30 16.12 -19.77
N SER A 256 7.22 16.11 -18.81
CA SER A 256 7.28 17.14 -17.77
C SER A 256 8.40 18.12 -18.09
N ALA A 257 8.24 19.36 -17.62
CA ALA A 257 9.31 20.35 -17.62
C ALA A 257 10.54 19.91 -16.80
N SER A 258 10.38 19.00 -15.83
CA SER A 258 11.44 18.61 -14.87
C SER A 258 11.75 17.11 -14.77
N THR A 259 11.03 16.23 -15.49
CA THR A 259 11.17 14.74 -15.39
C THR A 259 12.61 14.29 -15.50
N LYS A 260 13.37 14.82 -16.48
CA LYS A 260 14.77 14.42 -16.66
C LYS A 260 15.65 14.74 -15.46
N LYS A 261 15.44 15.90 -14.83
CA LYS A 261 16.23 16.32 -13.65
C LYS A 261 15.87 15.46 -12.45
N GLU A 262 14.58 15.22 -12.21
CA GLU A 262 14.08 14.41 -11.10
C GLU A 262 14.50 12.94 -11.22
N LEU A 263 14.35 12.34 -12.41
CA LEU A 263 14.83 10.98 -12.68
C LEU A 263 16.33 10.84 -12.48
N ASN A 264 17.13 11.80 -12.98
CA ASN A 264 18.56 11.79 -12.73
C ASN A 264 18.88 11.89 -11.23
N GLN A 265 18.13 12.69 -10.46
CA GLN A 265 18.33 12.87 -9.03
C GLN A 265 18.01 11.59 -8.24
N MET A 266 16.89 10.91 -8.55
CA MET A 266 16.55 9.61 -7.95
C MET A 266 17.69 8.58 -8.10
N TYR A 267 18.20 8.43 -9.32
CA TYR A 267 19.28 7.48 -9.59
C TYR A 267 20.62 7.89 -8.99
N ASN A 268 20.91 9.19 -8.93
CA ASN A 268 22.10 9.69 -8.26
C ASN A 268 22.07 9.36 -6.75
N ILE A 269 20.95 9.63 -6.08
CA ILE A 269 20.79 9.30 -4.65
C ILE A 269 20.93 7.79 -4.43
N ARG A 270 20.22 6.95 -5.19
CA ARG A 270 20.34 5.48 -5.10
C ARG A 270 21.79 5.01 -5.28
N SER A 271 22.44 5.48 -6.35
CA SER A 271 23.83 5.09 -6.67
C SER A 271 24.77 5.46 -5.54
N ARG A 272 24.69 6.70 -5.04
CA ARG A 272 25.54 7.16 -3.93
C ARG A 272 25.25 6.42 -2.64
N PHE A 273 23.99 6.10 -2.35
CA PHE A 273 23.59 5.34 -1.17
C PHE A 273 24.20 3.93 -1.19
N ILE A 274 23.98 3.18 -2.27
CA ILE A 274 24.48 1.80 -2.42
C ILE A 274 26.02 1.74 -2.37
N HIS A 275 26.70 2.74 -2.94
CA HIS A 275 28.16 2.80 -2.96
C HIS A 275 28.79 3.48 -1.74
N GLY A 276 28.00 3.87 -0.72
CA GLY A 276 28.51 4.50 0.50
C GLY A 276 29.08 5.92 0.30
N GLN A 277 28.64 6.62 -0.75
CA GLN A 277 29.06 7.97 -1.13
C GLN A 277 28.03 9.05 -0.75
N LEU A 278 26.91 8.64 -0.14
CA LEU A 278 25.88 9.55 0.36
C LEU A 278 26.08 9.73 1.88
N ASN A 279 26.28 10.97 2.31
CA ASN A 279 26.19 11.31 3.73
C ASN A 279 24.70 11.39 4.08
N PHE A 280 24.28 10.72 5.14
CA PHE A 280 22.90 10.76 5.65
C PHE A 280 22.92 10.91 7.18
N PRO A 281 21.86 11.48 7.77
CA PRO A 281 21.76 11.65 9.22
C PRO A 281 21.80 10.33 9.99
N SER A 282 22.32 10.37 11.23
CA SER A 282 22.22 9.25 12.16
C SER A 282 20.76 8.94 12.49
N LYS A 283 20.41 7.66 12.65
CA LYS A 283 19.07 7.21 13.10
C LYS A 283 18.61 7.88 14.40
N PHE A 284 19.56 8.29 15.25
CA PHE A 284 19.30 8.93 16.54
C PHE A 284 19.78 10.38 16.57
N THR A 285 19.72 11.09 15.44
CA THR A 285 20.16 12.49 15.35
C THR A 285 19.39 13.37 16.35
N PRO A 286 20.06 14.04 17.31
CA PRO A 286 19.39 14.80 18.35
C PRO A 286 18.93 16.20 17.89
N TYR A 287 19.36 16.64 16.71
CA TYR A 287 19.07 17.97 16.16
C TYR A 287 18.63 17.85 14.69
N GLU A 288 17.31 17.72 14.49
CA GLU A 288 16.66 17.72 13.17
C GLU A 288 16.64 19.11 12.51
N GLY A 289 17.30 20.12 13.09
CA GLY A 289 17.30 21.52 12.63
C GLY A 289 18.64 22.04 12.13
N ALA A 290 19.68 21.21 12.03
CA ALA A 290 20.95 21.63 11.45
C ALA A 290 20.80 21.87 9.94
N ASP A 291 21.48 22.88 9.39
CA ASP A 291 21.36 23.25 7.97
C ASP A 291 21.65 22.06 7.03
N ASP A 292 22.71 21.31 7.29
CA ASP A 292 23.08 20.11 6.50
C ASP A 292 22.02 19.00 6.57
N PHE A 293 21.34 18.85 7.72
CA PHE A 293 20.25 17.90 7.89
C PHE A 293 19.03 18.33 7.07
N ASN A 294 18.65 19.60 7.20
CA ASN A 294 17.51 20.17 6.48
C ASN A 294 17.70 20.13 4.96
N GLU A 295 18.91 20.45 4.47
CA GLU A 295 19.22 20.39 3.04
C GLU A 295 19.12 18.96 2.52
N PHE A 296 19.68 17.99 3.25
CA PHE A 296 19.59 16.57 2.91
C PHE A 296 18.12 16.11 2.88
N GLU A 297 17.37 16.33 3.95
CA GLU A 297 15.97 15.91 4.07
C GLU A 297 15.10 16.54 2.98
N CYS A 298 15.19 17.85 2.75
CA CYS A 298 14.39 18.51 1.72
C CYS A 298 14.67 17.95 0.32
N SER A 299 15.94 17.70 0.00
CA SER A 299 16.34 17.13 -1.28
C SER A 299 15.91 15.67 -1.42
N PHE A 300 16.07 14.88 -0.37
CA PHE A 300 15.72 13.46 -0.33
C PHE A 300 14.19 13.27 -0.39
N LEU A 301 13.44 13.96 0.46
CA LEU A 301 11.97 13.86 0.53
C LEU A 301 11.33 14.25 -0.81
N LYS A 302 11.78 15.34 -1.44
CA LYS A 302 11.28 15.71 -2.78
C LYS A 302 11.55 14.61 -3.82
N THR A 303 12.71 13.98 -3.73
CA THR A 303 13.11 12.89 -4.63
C THR A 303 12.26 11.64 -4.37
N LEU A 304 12.03 11.30 -3.11
CA LEU A 304 11.17 10.20 -2.68
C LEU A 304 9.72 10.42 -3.13
N GLN A 305 9.14 11.60 -2.88
CA GLN A 305 7.79 11.96 -3.30
C GLN A 305 7.61 11.81 -4.82
N THR A 306 8.63 12.19 -5.60
CA THR A 306 8.61 11.99 -7.06
C THR A 306 8.62 10.51 -7.42
N ALA A 307 9.46 9.70 -6.77
CA ALA A 307 9.53 8.26 -6.99
C ALA A 307 8.21 7.57 -6.62
N GLN A 308 7.65 7.88 -5.45
CA GLN A 308 6.35 7.41 -4.99
C GLN A 308 5.24 7.78 -5.99
N SER A 309 5.24 9.02 -6.46
CA SER A 309 4.26 9.51 -7.44
C SER A 309 4.32 8.73 -8.74
N ILE A 310 5.52 8.47 -9.26
CA ILE A 310 5.71 7.70 -10.50
C ILE A 310 5.27 6.25 -10.30
N LEU A 311 5.68 5.60 -9.21
CA LEU A 311 5.30 4.21 -8.93
C LEU A 311 3.78 4.08 -8.79
N LEU A 312 3.17 4.92 -7.98
CA LEU A 312 1.72 4.95 -7.76
C LEU A 312 0.95 5.24 -9.04
N ALA A 313 1.31 6.28 -9.79
CA ALA A 313 0.66 6.60 -11.06
C ALA A 313 0.81 5.45 -12.07
N THR A 314 1.95 4.73 -12.05
CA THR A 314 2.18 3.56 -12.89
C THR A 314 1.21 2.43 -12.52
N ILE A 315 1.08 2.11 -11.23
CA ILE A 315 0.12 1.10 -10.74
C ILE A 315 -1.31 1.50 -11.10
N GLN A 316 -1.70 2.77 -10.89
CA GLN A 316 -3.03 3.27 -11.27
C GLN A 316 -3.29 3.13 -12.77
N LYS A 317 -2.29 3.32 -13.63
CA LYS A 317 -2.44 3.10 -15.09
C LYS A 317 -2.73 1.64 -15.38
N PHE A 318 -2.12 0.68 -14.70
CA PHE A 318 -2.48 -0.73 -14.88
C PHE A 318 -3.92 -1.02 -14.45
N VAL A 319 -4.35 -0.51 -13.30
CA VAL A 319 -5.73 -0.66 -12.82
C VAL A 319 -6.73 -0.07 -13.82
N VAL A 320 -6.52 1.18 -14.25
CA VAL A 320 -7.45 1.89 -15.15
C VAL A 320 -7.57 1.19 -16.51
N ASN A 321 -6.51 0.53 -16.98
CA ASN A 321 -6.50 -0.20 -18.24
C ASN A 321 -6.79 -1.71 -18.08
N ASP A 322 -7.09 -2.18 -16.87
CA ASP A 322 -7.26 -3.61 -16.54
C ASP A 322 -6.12 -4.51 -17.08
N ALA A 323 -4.89 -4.02 -16.97
CA ALA A 323 -3.73 -4.59 -17.66
C ALA A 323 -2.88 -5.49 -16.74
N GLU A 324 -2.37 -6.59 -17.30
CA GLU A 324 -1.51 -7.60 -16.62
C GLU A 324 -0.03 -7.46 -16.97
N GLN A 325 0.30 -6.64 -17.97
CA GLN A 325 1.66 -6.40 -18.42
C GLN A 325 1.76 -5.10 -19.22
N MET A 326 2.97 -4.54 -19.28
CA MET A 326 3.28 -3.41 -20.17
C MET A 326 4.08 -3.91 -21.38
N ILE A 327 3.54 -3.66 -22.57
CA ILE A 327 4.23 -3.95 -23.83
C ILE A 327 4.57 -2.62 -24.50
N THR A 328 5.87 -2.42 -24.78
CA THR A 328 6.35 -1.25 -25.52
C THR A 328 6.82 -1.66 -26.91
N SER A 329 6.35 -0.98 -27.95
CA SER A 329 6.78 -1.19 -29.34
C SER A 329 7.33 0.11 -29.93
N ILE A 330 8.30 0.00 -30.83
CA ILE A 330 8.85 1.14 -31.57
C ILE A 330 8.22 1.13 -32.96
N THR A 331 7.54 2.21 -33.34
CA THR A 331 7.01 2.40 -34.69
C THR A 331 7.95 3.33 -35.47
N LEU A 332 8.43 2.88 -36.63
CA LEU A 332 9.25 3.68 -37.53
C LEU A 332 8.41 4.13 -38.72
N ASP A 333 8.05 5.42 -38.76
CA ASP A 333 7.36 6.01 -39.91
C ASP A 333 8.38 6.60 -40.88
N PHE A 334 8.52 5.96 -42.05
CA PHE A 334 9.26 6.53 -43.17
C PHE A 334 8.31 7.43 -43.97
N LYS A 335 8.59 8.74 -43.99
CA LYS A 335 7.87 9.72 -44.81
C LYS A 335 8.36 9.75 -46.25
#